data_AF-A0A0Q8RNJ2-F1
#
_entry.id   AF-A0A0Q8RNJ2-F1
#
_cell.length_a   1.000
_cell.length_b   1.000
_cell.length_c   1.000
_cell.angle_alpha   90.00
_cell.angle_beta   90.00
_cell.angle_gamma   90.00
#
_symmetry.space_group_name_H-M   'P 1'
#
loop_
_entity.id
_entity.type
_entity.pdbx_description
1 polymer ?
#
loop_
_entity_poly.entity_id
_entity_poly.type
_entity_poly.pdbx_seq_one_letter_code
_entity_poly.pdbx_strand_id
1 'polypeptide(L)'
;MANLQHASNDRTARVSAISNIADARSRRDRVGEIADWVVGNIPWSVAVPDWHGFHDRWPLLSRVELAAVEAELRRRGDALNHPGADLDAIAATLCGRLPYWTAAADWLTLNCGEDVTHPEFVRLFGQLSRAELILAAIEHKRRLQRR
;
A
#
# COMPACT_ATOMS: atom_id res chain seq x y z
N MET A 1 9.60 -2.43 -55.65
CA MET A 1 10.00 -1.55 -54.52
C MET A 1 9.00 -1.71 -53.36
N ALA A 2 9.14 -2.74 -52.53
CA ALA A 2 8.15 -3.04 -51.46
C ALA A 2 8.76 -3.24 -50.05
N ASN A 3 10.09 -3.24 -49.90
CA ASN A 3 10.76 -3.59 -48.63
C ASN A 3 10.98 -2.42 -47.64
N LEU A 4 10.81 -1.16 -48.06
CA LEU A 4 11.12 -0.01 -47.20
C LEU A 4 9.92 0.44 -46.33
N GLN A 5 8.68 0.27 -46.81
CA GLN A 5 7.48 0.65 -46.05
C GLN A 5 7.16 -0.32 -44.90
N HIS A 6 7.41 -1.62 -45.07
CA HIS A 6 7.15 -2.61 -44.03
C HIS A 6 8.10 -2.46 -42.83
N ALA A 7 9.39 -2.17 -43.09
CA ALA A 7 10.39 -1.94 -42.06
C ALA A 7 10.17 -0.62 -41.28
N SER A 8 9.61 0.41 -41.94
CA SER A 8 9.29 1.69 -41.30
C SER A 8 8.06 1.59 -40.37
N ASN A 9 7.03 0.84 -40.78
CA ASN A 9 5.85 0.59 -39.94
C ASN A 9 6.19 -0.27 -38.72
N ASP A 10 7.03 -1.30 -38.88
CA ASP A 10 7.44 -2.17 -37.76
C ASP A 10 8.36 -1.41 -36.77
N ARG A 11 9.21 -0.50 -37.26
CA ARG A 11 10.03 0.38 -36.41
C ARG A 11 9.17 1.37 -35.62
N THR A 12 8.14 1.95 -36.24
CA THR A 12 7.24 2.92 -35.58
C THR A 12 6.37 2.24 -34.52
N ALA A 13 5.83 1.06 -34.82
CA ALA A 13 5.07 0.25 -33.86
C ALA A 13 5.93 -0.18 -32.65
N ARG A 14 7.19 -0.59 -32.87
CA ARG A 14 8.12 -0.94 -31.78
C ARG A 14 8.49 0.26 -30.90
N VAL A 15 8.73 1.44 -31.49
CA VAL A 15 9.01 2.67 -30.73
C VAL A 15 7.81 3.05 -29.85
N SER A 16 6.60 3.01 -30.39
CA SER A 16 5.38 3.27 -29.61
C SER A 16 5.16 2.24 -28.50
N ALA A 17 5.45 0.96 -28.75
CA ALA A 17 5.33 -0.09 -27.72
C ALA A 17 6.34 0.09 -26.58
N ILE A 18 7.59 0.49 -26.88
CA ILE A 18 8.63 0.76 -25.88
C ILE A 18 8.27 1.99 -25.04
N SER A 19 7.79 3.07 -25.65
CA SER A 19 7.30 4.25 -24.93
C SER A 19 6.14 3.91 -24.00
N ASN A 20 5.16 3.12 -24.46
CA ASN A 20 4.05 2.67 -23.62
C ASN A 20 4.51 1.84 -22.40
N ILE A 21 5.53 0.99 -22.58
CA ILE A 21 6.10 0.18 -21.49
C ILE A 21 6.84 1.08 -20.48
N ALA A 22 7.62 2.04 -20.97
CA ALA A 22 8.35 2.98 -20.12
C ALA A 22 7.38 3.86 -19.32
N ASP A 23 6.33 4.37 -19.95
CA ASP A 23 5.28 5.17 -19.31
C ASP A 23 4.51 4.36 -18.27
N ALA A 24 4.16 3.11 -18.59
CA ALA A 24 3.51 2.20 -17.65
C ALA A 24 4.40 1.89 -16.43
N ARG A 25 5.71 1.74 -16.64
CA ARG A 25 6.67 1.52 -15.55
C ARG A 25 6.81 2.76 -14.67
N SER A 26 7.02 3.93 -15.28
CA SER A 26 7.12 5.20 -14.55
C SER A 26 5.85 5.47 -13.73
N ARG A 27 4.67 5.19 -14.30
CA ARG A 27 3.40 5.30 -13.59
C ARG A 27 3.29 4.31 -12.42
N ARG A 28 3.73 3.07 -12.60
CA ARG A 28 3.73 2.07 -11.53
C ARG A 28 4.67 2.49 -10.39
N ASP A 29 5.85 2.99 -10.72
CA ASP A 29 6.84 3.46 -9.75
C ASP A 29 6.27 4.65 -8.95
N ARG A 30 5.61 5.60 -9.62
CA ARG A 30 4.93 6.73 -8.98
C ARG A 30 3.78 6.28 -8.06
N VAL A 31 2.92 5.37 -8.51
CA VAL A 31 1.83 4.82 -7.67
C VAL A 31 2.39 4.11 -6.44
N GLY A 32 3.47 3.34 -6.62
CA GLY A 32 4.17 2.67 -5.53
C GLY A 32 4.71 3.65 -4.50
N GLU A 33 5.39 4.71 -4.95
CA GLU A 33 5.95 5.76 -4.08
C GLU A 33 4.86 6.46 -3.26
N ILE A 34 3.73 6.82 -3.89
CA ILE A 34 2.61 7.45 -3.20
C ILE A 34 2.02 6.48 -2.18
N ALA A 35 1.84 5.20 -2.55
CA ALA A 35 1.33 4.18 -1.64
C ALA A 35 2.26 3.98 -0.43
N ASP A 36 3.58 3.94 -0.63
CA ASP A 36 4.57 3.84 0.45
C ASP A 36 4.45 5.00 1.43
N TRP A 37 4.33 6.22 0.90
CA TRP A 37 4.14 7.40 1.74
C TRP A 37 2.81 7.36 2.49
N VAL A 38 1.71 6.98 1.83
CA VAL A 38 0.40 6.85 2.48
C VAL A 38 0.45 5.85 3.62
N VAL A 39 1.14 4.73 3.42
CA VAL A 39 1.32 3.68 4.44
C VAL A 39 1.99 4.24 5.70
N GLY A 40 3.00 5.10 5.54
CA GLY A 40 3.75 5.67 6.66
C GLY A 40 3.11 6.88 7.34
N ASN A 41 2.31 7.68 6.62
CA ASN A 41 1.97 9.05 7.06
C ASN A 41 0.48 9.28 7.35
N ILE A 42 -0.42 8.52 6.73
CA ILE A 42 -1.86 8.74 6.90
C ILE A 42 -2.42 7.74 7.91
N PRO A 43 -3.09 8.22 8.99
CA PRO A 43 -3.81 7.36 9.91
C PRO A 43 -4.81 6.48 9.19
N TRP A 44 -4.97 5.24 9.66
CA TRP A 44 -5.91 4.29 9.06
C TRP A 44 -7.35 4.80 9.03
N SER A 45 -7.77 5.48 10.10
CA SER A 45 -9.13 6.02 10.24
C SER A 45 -9.44 7.17 9.28
N VAL A 46 -8.43 7.72 8.61
CA VAL A 46 -8.57 8.87 7.71
C VAL A 46 -8.51 8.37 6.26
N ALA A 47 -9.52 8.76 5.48
CA ALA A 47 -9.49 8.55 4.03
C ALA A 47 -8.34 9.38 3.43
N VAL A 48 -7.60 8.78 2.49
CA VAL A 48 -6.40 9.38 1.90
C VAL A 48 -6.62 10.82 1.38
N PRO A 49 -7.71 11.12 0.65
CA PRO A 49 -7.96 12.46 0.12
C PRO A 49 -8.29 13.50 1.20
N ASP A 50 -8.80 13.04 2.35
CA ASP A 50 -9.24 13.92 3.44
C ASP A 50 -8.08 14.32 4.36
N TRP A 51 -6.91 13.71 4.20
CA TRP A 51 -5.73 14.07 4.99
C TRP A 51 -5.10 15.36 4.48
N HIS A 52 -5.07 16.38 5.33
CA HIS A 52 -4.70 17.76 4.98
C HIS A 52 -3.44 17.92 4.11
N GLY A 53 -2.34 17.21 4.41
CA GLY A 53 -1.09 17.36 3.63
C GLY A 53 -0.99 16.44 2.39
N PHE A 54 -2.04 15.69 2.04
CA PHE A 54 -2.01 14.77 0.90
C PHE A 54 -1.99 15.57 -0.41
N HIS A 55 -2.93 16.50 -0.54
CA HIS A 55 -3.01 17.37 -1.72
C HIS A 55 -1.88 18.39 -1.77
N ASP A 56 -1.32 18.81 -0.64
CA ASP A 56 -0.13 19.68 -0.63
C ASP A 56 1.10 18.96 -1.21
N ARG A 57 1.26 17.66 -0.91
CA ARG A 57 2.37 16.85 -1.42
C ARG A 57 2.18 16.44 -2.87
N TRP A 58 0.94 16.20 -3.30
CA TRP A 58 0.62 15.80 -4.68
C TRP A 58 -0.50 16.65 -5.29
N PRO A 59 -0.24 17.95 -5.53
CA PRO A 59 -1.26 18.91 -5.97
C PRO A 59 -1.84 18.61 -7.35
N LEU A 60 -1.11 17.83 -8.17
CA LEU A 60 -1.52 17.46 -9.53
C LEU A 60 -1.95 15.99 -9.64
N LEU A 61 -2.21 15.30 -8.53
CA LEU A 61 -2.66 13.92 -8.57
C LEU A 61 -4.06 13.83 -9.18
N SER A 62 -4.18 13.14 -10.31
CA SER A 62 -5.48 12.93 -10.95
C SER A 62 -6.35 11.96 -10.15
N ARG A 63 -7.66 12.01 -10.34
CA ARG A 63 -8.60 11.02 -9.78
C ARG A 63 -8.26 9.58 -10.18
N VAL A 64 -7.75 9.40 -11.40
CA VAL A 64 -7.36 8.09 -11.93
C VAL A 64 -6.09 7.57 -11.24
N GLU A 65 -5.13 8.44 -10.92
CA GLU A 65 -3.95 8.05 -10.15
C GLU A 65 -4.31 7.77 -8.69
N LEU A 66 -5.18 8.57 -8.07
CA LEU A 66 -5.68 8.30 -6.72
C LEU A 66 -6.35 6.92 -6.64
N ALA A 67 -7.23 6.59 -7.59
CA ALA A 67 -7.86 5.27 -7.65
C ALA A 67 -6.82 4.14 -7.83
N ALA A 68 -5.75 4.38 -8.60
CA ALA A 68 -4.66 3.42 -8.75
C ALA A 68 -3.85 3.24 -7.44
N VAL A 69 -3.64 4.31 -6.68
CA VAL A 69 -3.02 4.26 -5.35
C VAL A 69 -3.90 3.48 -4.37
N GLU A 70 -5.20 3.73 -4.33
CA GLU A 70 -6.14 2.99 -3.49
C GLU A 70 -6.19 1.50 -3.85
N ALA A 71 -6.16 1.18 -5.15
CA ALA A 71 -6.08 -0.20 -5.63
C ALA A 71 -4.76 -0.87 -5.23
N GLU A 72 -3.64 -0.17 -5.31
CA GLU A 72 -2.33 -0.68 -4.88
C GLU A 72 -2.29 -0.92 -3.36
N LEU A 73 -2.84 0.00 -2.55
CA LEU A 73 -2.95 -0.17 -1.11
C LEU A 73 -3.81 -1.41 -0.76
N ARG A 74 -4.93 -1.61 -1.46
CA ARG A 74 -5.78 -2.80 -1.30
C ARG A 74 -5.03 -4.08 -1.66
N ARG A 75 -4.35 -4.10 -2.82
CA ARG A 75 -3.55 -5.23 -3.28
C ARG A 75 -2.48 -5.63 -2.26
N ARG A 76 -1.80 -4.66 -1.64
CA ARG A 76 -0.81 -4.91 -0.57
C ARG A 76 -1.46 -5.44 0.71
N GLY A 77 -2.64 -4.91 1.08
CA GLY A 77 -3.45 -5.45 2.17
C GLY A 77 -3.84 -6.91 1.96
N ASP A 78 -4.31 -7.26 0.76
CA ASP A 78 -4.68 -8.63 0.41
C ASP A 78 -3.47 -9.58 0.45
N ALA A 79 -2.29 -9.09 0.03
CA ALA A 79 -1.05 -9.88 0.07
C ALA A 79 -0.66 -10.28 1.51
N LEU A 80 -0.98 -9.49 2.53
CA LEU A 80 -0.74 -9.85 3.95
C LEU A 80 -1.55 -11.07 4.41
N ASN A 81 -2.66 -11.35 3.74
CA ASN A 81 -3.54 -12.47 4.06
C ASN A 81 -3.22 -13.73 3.25
N HIS A 82 -2.26 -13.66 2.32
CA HIS A 82 -1.83 -14.82 1.57
C HIS A 82 -1.11 -15.84 2.49
N PRO A 83 -1.45 -17.15 2.44
CA PRO A 83 -0.87 -18.17 3.33
C PRO A 83 0.66 -18.31 3.26
N GLY A 84 1.28 -17.91 2.15
CA GLY A 84 2.72 -17.92 1.93
C GLY A 84 3.39 -16.54 2.01
N ALA A 85 2.74 -15.54 2.62
CA ALA A 85 3.33 -14.21 2.75
C ALA A 85 4.54 -14.24 3.70
N ASP A 86 5.68 -13.72 3.24
CA ASP A 86 6.86 -13.50 4.09
C ASP A 86 6.62 -12.26 4.96
N LEU A 87 6.03 -12.50 6.14
CA LEU A 87 5.69 -11.43 7.08
C LEU A 87 6.93 -10.74 7.66
N ASP A 88 8.08 -11.43 7.70
CA ASP A 88 9.33 -10.86 8.21
C ASP A 88 9.92 -9.88 7.20
N ALA A 89 9.96 -10.25 5.92
CA ALA A 89 10.36 -9.35 4.84
C ALA A 89 9.44 -8.12 4.77
N ILE A 90 8.12 -8.29 4.94
CA ILE A 90 7.19 -7.16 4.94
C ILE A 90 7.46 -6.25 6.15
N ALA A 91 7.55 -6.80 7.36
CA ALA A 91 7.82 -6.03 8.57
C ALA A 91 9.13 -5.24 8.47
N ALA A 92 10.17 -5.80 7.82
CA ALA A 92 11.47 -5.16 7.66
C ALA A 92 11.44 -3.88 6.80
N THR A 93 10.39 -3.69 5.99
CA THR A 93 10.21 -2.49 5.15
C THR A 93 9.37 -1.40 5.82
N LEU A 94 8.82 -1.67 7.01
CA LEU A 94 7.89 -0.77 7.69
C LEU A 94 8.53 -0.10 8.90
N CYS A 95 8.21 1.19 9.07
CA CYS A 95 8.54 1.95 10.26
C CYS A 95 7.27 2.21 11.07
N GLY A 96 7.36 2.09 12.39
CA GLY A 96 6.26 2.35 13.29
C GLY A 96 6.75 2.53 14.72
N ARG A 97 5.96 3.22 15.54
CA ARG A 97 6.33 3.49 16.93
C ARG A 97 6.06 2.23 17.77
N LEU A 98 7.13 1.56 18.21
CA LEU A 98 7.09 0.26 18.90
C LEU A 98 5.99 0.14 19.97
N PRO A 99 5.87 1.05 20.96
CA PRO A 99 4.91 0.89 22.05
C PRO A 99 3.44 0.85 21.57
N TYR A 100 3.14 1.50 20.45
CA TYR A 100 1.77 1.66 20.00
C TYR A 100 1.28 0.48 19.17
N TRP A 101 2.08 0.01 18.20
CA TRP A 101 1.67 -1.14 17.40
C TRP A 101 1.72 -2.45 18.20
N THR A 102 2.60 -2.57 19.20
CA THR A 102 2.57 -3.71 20.13
C THR A 102 1.32 -3.71 20.99
N ALA A 103 0.89 -2.55 21.50
CA ALA A 103 -0.33 -2.42 22.28
C ALA A 103 -1.58 -2.74 21.45
N ALA A 104 -1.61 -2.33 20.18
CA ALA A 104 -2.68 -2.72 19.25
C ALA A 104 -2.70 -4.24 19.01
N ALA A 105 -1.53 -4.88 18.88
CA ALA A 105 -1.43 -6.33 18.78
C ALA A 105 -1.89 -7.04 20.07
N ASP A 106 -1.56 -6.50 21.24
CA ASP A 106 -2.02 -7.00 22.54
C ASP A 106 -3.55 -6.95 22.62
N TRP A 107 -4.14 -5.83 22.23
CA TRP A 107 -5.60 -5.69 22.22
C TRP A 107 -6.26 -6.73 21.31
N LEU A 108 -5.76 -6.94 20.09
CA LEU A 108 -6.27 -7.98 19.17
C LEU A 108 -6.10 -9.40 19.75
N THR A 109 -5.01 -9.65 20.47
CA THR A 109 -4.77 -10.94 21.13
C THR A 109 -5.69 -11.18 22.33
N LEU A 110 -6.10 -10.13 23.04
CA LEU A 110 -7.00 -10.21 24.19
C LEU A 110 -8.48 -10.26 23.78
N ASN A 111 -8.83 -9.65 22.64
CA ASN A 111 -10.20 -9.57 22.13
C ASN A 111 -10.36 -10.46 20.90
N CYS A 112 -10.22 -11.77 21.10
CA CYS A 112 -10.31 -12.76 20.01
C CYS A 112 -11.66 -12.67 19.28
N GLY A 113 -11.61 -12.49 17.95
CA GLY A 113 -12.79 -12.39 17.09
C GLY A 113 -13.13 -10.96 16.66
N GLU A 114 -12.55 -9.97 17.34
CA GLU A 114 -12.65 -8.56 16.94
C GLU A 114 -11.59 -8.19 15.89
N ASP A 115 -11.86 -7.12 15.15
CA ASP A 115 -10.97 -6.61 14.11
C ASP A 115 -10.66 -5.10 14.27
N VAL A 116 -9.89 -4.57 13.32
CA VAL A 116 -9.46 -3.17 13.32
C VAL A 116 -10.58 -2.15 13.08
N THR A 117 -11.79 -2.61 12.78
CA THR A 117 -12.99 -1.79 12.61
C THR A 117 -13.85 -1.72 13.87
N HIS A 118 -13.57 -2.54 14.89
CA HIS A 118 -14.28 -2.52 16.16
C HIS A 118 -14.24 -1.11 16.80
N PRO A 119 -15.37 -0.55 17.29
CA PRO A 119 -15.42 0.83 17.78
C PRO A 119 -14.40 1.15 18.88
N GLU A 120 -14.15 0.20 19.79
CA GLU A 120 -13.14 0.40 20.83
C GLU A 120 -11.72 0.38 20.27
N PHE A 121 -11.45 -0.47 19.28
CA PHE A 121 -10.15 -0.49 18.61
C PHE A 121 -9.90 0.85 17.92
N VAL A 122 -10.89 1.37 17.20
CA VAL A 122 -10.82 2.68 16.54
C VAL A 122 -10.62 3.81 17.56
N ARG A 123 -11.32 3.76 18.71
CA ARG A 123 -11.17 4.74 19.79
C ARG A 123 -9.74 4.76 20.35
N LEU A 124 -9.13 3.59 20.53
CA LEU A 124 -7.81 3.45 21.15
C LEU A 124 -6.65 3.66 20.17
N PHE A 125 -6.81 3.18 18.93
CA PHE A 125 -5.73 3.02 17.96
C PHE A 125 -6.04 3.65 16.59
N GLY A 126 -7.13 4.39 16.43
CA GLY A 126 -7.51 5.02 15.16
C GLY A 126 -6.48 6.04 14.62
N GLN A 127 -5.58 6.52 15.48
CA GLN A 127 -4.48 7.42 15.12
C GLN A 127 -3.21 6.68 14.67
N LEU A 128 -3.21 5.34 14.65
CA LEU A 128 -2.09 4.57 14.10
C LEU A 128 -2.06 4.71 12.59
N SER A 129 -0.83 4.78 12.06
CA SER A 129 -0.62 4.71 10.62
C SER A 129 -0.98 3.33 10.10
N ARG A 130 -1.19 3.24 8.78
CA ARG A 130 -1.34 1.94 8.10
C ARG A 130 -0.15 1.01 8.37
N ALA A 131 1.08 1.54 8.35
CA ALA A 131 2.29 0.77 8.69
C ALA A 131 2.21 0.17 10.11
N GLU A 132 1.78 0.98 11.09
CA GLU A 132 1.65 0.54 12.48
C GLU A 132 0.57 -0.53 12.64
N LEU A 133 -0.56 -0.42 11.94
CA LEU A 133 -1.58 -1.48 11.96
C LEU A 133 -1.11 -2.76 11.26
N ILE A 134 -0.33 -2.66 10.18
CA ILE A 134 0.25 -3.83 9.52
C ILE A 134 1.25 -4.52 10.46
N LEU A 135 2.10 -3.76 11.14
CA LEU A 135 3.02 -4.29 12.16
C LEU A 135 2.26 -4.96 13.31
N ALA A 136 1.16 -4.35 13.79
CA ALA A 136 0.30 -4.93 14.82
C ALA A 136 -0.34 -6.26 14.35
N ALA A 137 -0.83 -6.31 13.12
CA ALA A 137 -1.42 -7.52 12.54
C ALA A 137 -0.38 -8.64 12.35
N ILE A 138 0.83 -8.31 11.89
CA ILE A 138 1.94 -9.26 11.77
C ILE A 138 2.31 -9.83 13.14
N GLU A 139 2.45 -8.97 14.15
CA GLU A 139 2.77 -9.38 15.51
C GLU A 139 1.68 -10.27 16.12
N HIS A 140 0.41 -9.91 15.92
CA HIS A 140 -0.72 -10.73 16.33
C HIS A 140 -0.67 -12.14 15.68
N LYS A 141 -0.43 -12.22 14.36
CA LYS A 141 -0.27 -13.51 13.65
C LYS A 141 0.90 -14.33 14.18
N ARG A 142 2.06 -13.71 14.44
CA ARG A 142 3.23 -14.39 15.04
C ARG A 142 2.91 -14.96 16.42
N ARG A 143 2.13 -14.25 17.25
CA ARG A 143 1.72 -14.73 18.58
C ARG A 143 0.78 -15.92 18.50
N LEU A 144 -0.12 -15.95 17.52
CA LEU A 144 -1.00 -17.10 17.28
C LEU A 144 -0.21 -18.35 16.87
N GLN A 145 0.88 -18.20 16.10
CA GLN A 145 1.73 -19.32 15.69
C GLN A 145 2.62 -19.88 16.81
N ARG A 146 2.88 -19.09 17.87
CA ARG A 146 3.69 -19.51 19.03
C ARG A 146 2.86 -20.18 20.14
N ARG A 147 1.53 -20.19 20.01
CA ARG A 147 0.60 -20.84 20.93
C ARG A 147 0.28 -22.24 20.45
#